data_AF-A0A937QJK1-F1
#
_entry.id   AF-A0A937QJK1-F1
#
_cell.length_a   1.000
_cell.length_b   1.000
_cell.length_c   1.000
_cell.angle_alpha   90.00
_cell.angle_beta   90.00
_cell.angle_gamma   90.00
#
_symmetry.space_group_name_H-M   'P 1'
#
loop_
_entity.id
_entity.type
_entity.pdbx_description
1 polymer ?
#
loop_
_entity_poly.entity_id
_entity_poly.type
_entity_poly.pdbx_seq_one_letter_code
_entity_poly.pdbx_strand_id
1 'polypeptide(L)'
;MGSKDLGTFWGDSKLRIGEALPNGIEALADILQTGADDFGLVQQVQGEHVLWSTEQGKLQLMFCRVADPRDVDCLMDVYVQVRERQPTLTAIFVHQWTDGEGNWDAFVITPQRALQHADRICGSGTVHDRGPKVREEIYTLFACDREFPEPGCAGWARLLAGPIEPVYDQLHTLACRHDCTQTVEGGMARWFSVDEKLQAMFFILPEPADIQAFISMYEQLRDSCCPVSFVFVACERPGLYDVFRLSARSYLEHHNQAKAWVGERTAVDGLSGKPTKQLEGLRWVRRWASHVGCIKGCLSYLGIDVSDAWLFGATGHAFVLNISPGLCPSGPTDWDTSRFLSLGSNVGYLVEAVDEYCPKQDRDLLEAQERAWTHVKSAIDNGYPCYGWELDIPEYFVIYGYDQTGYYISGPECDGGKGPVPWQNLGRSEIGSVLVSSVRPTSPADATKTVRDALTYALDLGHDRQKWTDRTGGLQGYDAWTRAVETGIADRFGPGYNAAVWAESRRFAVAFLKEAQERLDDRLGPLFTSALGYYKIVATNLNTVSDTYPFKACDNERVPVDEAARAATEALMRARDAETAGLDVLTELIDHLTCRWNDV
;
A
#
# COMPACT_ATOMS: atom_id res chain seq x y z
N MET A 1 35.42 -1.03 16.25
CA MET A 1 34.46 -2.14 16.39
C MET A 1 33.11 -1.49 16.61
N GLY A 2 32.28 -1.44 15.56
CA GLY A 2 30.98 -0.76 15.61
C GLY A 2 30.01 -1.54 16.48
N SER A 3 29.25 -0.83 17.30
CA SER A 3 28.13 -1.39 18.05
C SER A 3 27.15 -2.00 17.06
N LYS A 4 27.02 -3.33 17.02
CA LYS A 4 25.93 -3.99 16.31
C LYS A 4 24.64 -3.65 17.04
N ASP A 5 23.57 -3.32 16.32
CA ASP A 5 22.24 -3.23 16.91
C ASP A 5 21.48 -4.56 16.73
N LEU A 6 20.38 -4.74 17.46
CA LEU A 6 19.60 -5.99 17.46
C LEU A 6 19.04 -6.33 16.07
N GLY A 7 18.77 -5.31 15.25
CA GLY A 7 18.28 -5.47 13.87
C GLY A 7 19.35 -6.05 12.94
N THR A 8 20.59 -5.60 13.07
CA THR A 8 21.75 -6.12 12.33
C THR A 8 22.03 -7.57 12.73
N PHE A 9 22.05 -7.85 14.05
CA PHE A 9 22.20 -9.23 14.54
C PHE A 9 21.11 -10.16 13.99
N TRP A 10 19.87 -9.67 13.92
CA TRP A 10 18.74 -10.41 13.36
C TRP A 10 18.90 -10.68 11.87
N GLY A 11 19.25 -9.66 11.08
CA GLY A 11 19.47 -9.79 9.64
C GLY A 11 20.55 -10.83 9.31
N ASP A 12 21.70 -10.73 9.98
CA ASP A 12 22.84 -11.63 9.77
C ASP A 12 22.56 -13.06 10.23
N SER A 13 21.73 -13.23 11.27
CA SER A 13 21.45 -14.54 11.86
C SER A 13 20.18 -15.21 11.31
N LYS A 14 19.36 -14.51 10.51
CA LYS A 14 18.04 -14.98 10.09
C LYS A 14 18.04 -16.39 9.50
N LEU A 15 18.94 -16.66 8.55
CA LEU A 15 19.03 -17.97 7.90
C LEU A 15 19.44 -19.07 8.90
N ARG A 16 20.45 -18.77 9.73
CA ARG A 16 20.97 -19.69 10.76
C ARG A 16 19.94 -19.99 11.84
N ILE A 17 19.14 -19.00 12.23
CA ILE A 17 18.02 -19.16 13.17
C ILE A 17 16.95 -20.06 12.55
N GLY A 18 16.57 -19.83 11.29
CA GLY A 18 15.62 -20.68 10.57
C GLY A 18 16.06 -22.15 10.50
N GLU A 19 17.35 -22.41 10.24
CA GLU A 19 17.93 -23.76 10.23
C GLU A 19 18.01 -24.39 11.63
N ALA A 20 18.14 -23.57 12.68
CA ALA A 20 18.27 -24.04 14.06
C ALA A 20 16.91 -24.40 14.70
N LEU A 21 15.83 -23.70 14.36
CA LEU A 21 14.52 -23.87 14.99
C LEU A 21 13.92 -25.30 14.89
N PRO A 22 14.05 -26.03 13.76
CA PRO A 22 13.66 -27.45 13.70
C PRO A 22 14.44 -28.34 14.67
N ASN A 23 15.67 -27.97 15.01
CA ASN A 23 16.59 -28.76 15.82
C ASN A 23 16.44 -28.53 17.34
N GLY A 24 15.49 -27.68 17.76
CA GLY A 24 15.14 -27.45 19.16
C GLY A 24 15.70 -26.16 19.74
N ILE A 25 15.30 -25.86 20.98
CA ILE A 25 15.63 -24.61 21.67
C ILE A 25 17.14 -24.45 21.92
N GLU A 26 17.88 -25.54 22.13
CA GLU A 26 19.33 -25.52 22.36
C GLU A 26 20.09 -25.08 21.09
N ALA A 27 19.69 -25.59 19.93
CA ALA A 27 20.28 -25.17 18.65
C ALA A 27 20.00 -23.68 18.37
N LEU A 28 18.81 -23.19 18.73
CA LEU A 28 18.50 -21.76 18.67
C LEU A 28 19.38 -20.96 19.64
N ALA A 29 19.54 -21.45 20.87
CA ALA A 29 20.36 -20.80 21.90
C ALA A 29 21.83 -20.66 21.47
N ASP A 30 22.41 -21.66 20.79
CA ASP A 30 23.78 -21.58 20.28
C ASP A 30 23.97 -20.41 19.31
N ILE A 31 22.99 -20.15 18.43
CA ILE A 31 23.02 -19.00 17.51
C ILE A 31 22.84 -17.69 18.29
N LEU A 32 21.89 -17.66 19.23
CA LEU A 32 21.59 -16.50 20.06
C LEU A 32 22.73 -16.12 21.01
N GLN A 33 23.58 -17.08 21.43
CA GLN A 33 24.70 -16.81 22.33
C GLN A 33 25.65 -15.75 21.76
N THR A 34 25.90 -15.78 20.45
CA THR A 34 26.75 -14.78 19.79
C THR A 34 26.16 -13.38 19.93
N GLY A 35 24.85 -13.26 19.86
CA GLY A 35 24.14 -12.00 20.08
C GLY A 35 24.26 -11.55 21.52
N ALA A 36 23.99 -12.43 22.48
CA ALA A 36 24.12 -12.12 23.90
C ALA A 36 25.52 -11.57 24.22
N ASP A 37 26.57 -12.22 23.72
CA ASP A 37 27.96 -11.79 23.90
C ASP A 37 28.22 -10.41 23.26
N ASP A 38 27.76 -10.19 22.02
CA ASP A 38 27.88 -8.92 21.30
C ASP A 38 27.18 -7.76 22.03
N PHE A 39 26.09 -8.02 22.75
CA PHE A 39 25.33 -7.04 23.53
C PHE A 39 25.74 -6.95 25.00
N GLY A 40 26.74 -7.73 25.46
CA GLY A 40 27.14 -7.77 26.86
C GLY A 40 26.04 -8.30 27.80
N LEU A 41 25.25 -9.25 27.31
CA LEU A 41 24.16 -9.90 28.02
C LEU A 41 24.53 -11.35 28.35
N VAL A 42 23.96 -11.85 29.44
CA VAL A 42 24.07 -13.25 29.87
C VAL A 42 22.86 -14.01 29.34
N GLN A 43 23.12 -15.04 28.54
CA GLN A 43 22.10 -15.95 28.05
C GLN A 43 21.84 -17.10 29.04
N GLN A 44 20.58 -17.51 29.17
CA GLN A 44 20.17 -18.72 29.88
C GLN A 44 19.05 -19.42 29.11
N VAL A 45 19.09 -20.75 29.04
CA VAL A 45 18.01 -21.57 28.46
C VAL A 45 17.17 -22.14 29.60
N GLN A 46 15.84 -22.01 29.52
CA GLN A 46 14.89 -22.53 30.49
C GLN A 46 13.65 -23.09 29.78
N GLY A 47 13.56 -24.42 29.67
CA GLY A 47 12.51 -25.05 28.87
C GLY A 47 12.60 -24.63 27.40
N GLU A 48 11.49 -24.23 26.80
CA GLU A 48 11.43 -23.73 25.40
C GLU A 48 11.69 -22.21 25.29
N HIS A 49 12.41 -21.64 26.27
CA HIS A 49 12.71 -20.20 26.32
C HIS A 49 14.23 -19.94 26.42
N VAL A 50 14.72 -18.99 25.63
CA VAL A 50 16.06 -18.41 25.76
C VAL A 50 15.94 -17.01 26.35
N LEU A 51 16.69 -16.73 27.40
CA LEU A 51 16.60 -15.51 28.20
C LEU A 51 17.91 -14.74 28.12
N TRP A 52 17.86 -13.46 27.76
CA TRP A 52 19.02 -12.57 27.81
C TRP A 52 18.84 -11.54 28.91
N SER A 53 19.75 -11.55 29.88
CA SER A 53 19.73 -10.65 31.03
C SER A 53 21.01 -9.85 31.14
N THR A 54 20.95 -8.67 31.75
CA THR A 54 22.17 -7.94 32.15
C THR A 54 22.95 -8.73 33.21
N GLU A 55 24.23 -8.41 33.43
CA GLU A 55 25.02 -8.98 34.55
C GLU A 55 24.34 -8.82 35.93
N GLN A 56 23.52 -7.79 36.09
CA GLN A 56 22.74 -7.52 37.31
C GLN A 56 21.45 -8.35 37.41
N GLY A 57 21.20 -9.28 36.50
CA GLY A 57 20.04 -10.17 36.48
C GLY A 57 18.75 -9.57 35.92
N LYS A 58 18.76 -8.33 35.41
CA LYS A 58 17.59 -7.74 34.74
C LYS A 58 17.37 -8.37 33.36
N LEU A 59 16.21 -9.02 33.17
CA LEU A 59 15.81 -9.61 31.89
C LEU A 59 15.53 -8.53 30.85
N GLN A 60 16.18 -8.64 29.69
CA GLN A 60 16.03 -7.71 28.57
C GLN A 60 15.24 -8.36 27.43
N LEU A 61 15.65 -9.54 26.99
CA LEU A 61 14.99 -10.26 25.91
C LEU A 61 14.62 -11.67 26.34
N MET A 62 13.46 -12.12 25.89
CA MET A 62 13.02 -13.50 25.97
C MET A 62 12.69 -14.00 24.57
N PHE A 63 13.20 -15.17 24.20
CA PHE A 63 12.92 -15.81 22.93
C PHE A 63 12.20 -17.12 23.21
N CYS A 64 11.02 -17.30 22.63
CA CYS A 64 10.18 -18.48 22.84
C CYS A 64 10.12 -19.31 21.57
N ARG A 65 10.10 -20.63 21.70
CA ARG A 65 9.89 -21.54 20.58
C ARG A 65 8.55 -22.27 20.73
N VAL A 66 7.74 -22.26 19.69
CA VAL A 66 6.45 -22.95 19.60
C VAL A 66 6.49 -23.89 18.40
N ALA A 67 6.82 -25.15 18.67
CA ALA A 67 6.98 -26.16 17.63
C ALA A 67 5.66 -26.69 17.06
N ASP A 68 4.62 -26.70 17.90
CA ASP A 68 3.26 -27.03 17.50
C ASP A 68 2.31 -25.91 17.97
N PRO A 69 1.84 -25.05 17.05
CA PRO A 69 0.91 -23.98 17.41
C PRO A 69 -0.47 -24.46 17.87
N ARG A 70 -0.76 -25.76 17.80
CA ARG A 70 -2.01 -26.35 18.33
C ARG A 70 -1.88 -26.75 19.80
N ASP A 71 -0.67 -26.72 20.35
CA ASP A 71 -0.42 -26.96 21.76
C ASP A 71 -0.80 -25.69 22.55
N VAL A 72 -2.03 -25.68 23.05
CA VAL A 72 -2.58 -24.57 23.83
C VAL A 72 -1.79 -24.35 25.12
N ASP A 73 -1.27 -25.41 25.73
CA ASP A 73 -0.48 -25.31 26.96
C ASP A 73 0.88 -24.64 26.67
N CYS A 74 1.51 -24.96 25.54
CA CYS A 74 2.72 -24.28 25.08
C CYS A 74 2.49 -22.78 24.81
N LEU A 75 1.39 -22.43 24.15
CA LEU A 75 1.03 -21.02 23.92
C LEU A 75 0.72 -20.28 25.22
N MET A 76 -0.03 -20.91 26.13
CA MET A 76 -0.33 -20.33 27.45
C MET A 76 0.95 -20.10 28.26
N ASP A 77 1.89 -21.03 28.22
CA ASP A 77 3.17 -20.90 28.93
C ASP A 77 3.91 -19.62 28.48
N VAL A 78 3.93 -19.29 27.19
CA VAL A 78 4.52 -18.04 26.70
C VAL A 78 3.93 -16.81 27.40
N TYR A 79 2.61 -16.69 27.49
CA TYR A 79 1.96 -15.55 28.14
C TYR A 79 2.21 -15.53 29.66
N VAL A 80 2.20 -16.69 30.30
CA VAL A 80 2.52 -16.83 31.72
C VAL A 80 3.96 -16.37 31.99
N GLN A 81 4.93 -16.81 31.18
CA GLN A 81 6.33 -16.39 31.31
C GLN A 81 6.50 -14.88 31.05
N VAL A 82 5.84 -14.31 30.04
CA VAL A 82 5.88 -12.85 29.78
C VAL A 82 5.37 -12.08 30.99
N ARG A 83 4.25 -12.51 31.57
CA ARG A 83 3.65 -11.87 32.75
C ARG A 83 4.59 -11.94 33.95
N GLU A 84 5.10 -13.13 34.25
CA GLU A 84 5.89 -13.38 35.46
C GLU A 84 7.27 -12.71 35.41
N ARG A 85 7.87 -12.65 34.22
CA ARG A 85 9.25 -12.20 34.05
C ARG A 85 9.38 -10.77 33.56
N GLN A 86 8.31 -10.21 32.98
CA GLN A 86 8.26 -8.85 32.42
C GLN A 86 9.51 -8.45 31.61
N PRO A 87 9.89 -9.23 30.59
CA PRO A 87 11.03 -8.87 29.74
C PRO A 87 10.79 -7.53 29.03
N THR A 88 11.86 -6.79 28.73
CA THR A 88 11.77 -5.58 27.90
C THR A 88 11.20 -5.91 26.50
N LEU A 89 11.53 -7.08 25.96
CA LEU A 89 11.04 -7.57 24.67
C LEU A 89 10.88 -9.10 24.68
N THR A 90 9.82 -9.61 24.04
CA THR A 90 9.68 -11.05 23.81
C THR A 90 9.59 -11.33 22.32
N ALA A 91 10.47 -12.19 21.80
CA ALA A 91 10.39 -12.74 20.45
C ALA A 91 9.85 -14.18 20.52
N ILE A 92 8.99 -14.59 19.59
CA ILE A 92 8.40 -15.93 19.55
C ILE A 92 8.61 -16.50 18.16
N PHE A 93 9.16 -17.71 18.09
CA PHE A 93 9.35 -18.46 16.88
C PHE A 93 8.30 -19.57 16.79
N VAL A 94 7.50 -19.59 15.73
CA VAL A 94 6.41 -20.55 15.57
C VAL A 94 6.54 -21.31 14.25
N HIS A 95 6.38 -22.63 14.30
CA HIS A 95 6.43 -23.49 13.12
C HIS A 95 5.07 -23.50 12.39
N GLN A 96 5.04 -23.10 11.12
CA GLN A 96 3.81 -23.03 10.30
C GLN A 96 3.52 -24.34 9.57
N TRP A 97 2.23 -24.67 9.43
CA TRP A 97 1.76 -25.95 8.87
C TRP A 97 0.94 -25.80 7.57
N THR A 98 0.63 -24.57 7.12
CA THR A 98 -0.43 -24.29 6.12
C THR A 98 0.06 -24.07 4.69
N ASP A 99 1.37 -23.98 4.42
CA ASP A 99 1.93 -23.78 3.07
C ASP A 99 2.65 -25.02 2.49
N GLY A 100 2.76 -26.11 3.25
CA GLY A 100 3.41 -27.34 2.79
C GLY A 100 4.94 -27.28 2.78
N GLU A 101 5.56 -26.19 3.23
CA GLU A 101 7.03 -26.04 3.26
C GLU A 101 7.65 -26.16 4.67
N GLY A 102 6.85 -26.13 5.75
CA GLY A 102 7.38 -26.32 7.12
C GLY A 102 8.25 -25.15 7.59
N ASN A 103 7.90 -23.93 7.18
CA ASN A 103 8.63 -22.71 7.50
C ASN A 103 8.40 -22.25 8.95
N TRP A 104 9.41 -21.62 9.56
CA TRP A 104 9.34 -21.02 10.88
C TRP A 104 9.22 -19.50 10.79
N ASP A 105 8.25 -18.92 11.50
CA ASP A 105 8.03 -17.48 11.59
C ASP A 105 8.45 -16.92 12.94
N ALA A 106 8.73 -15.61 12.99
CA ALA A 106 9.15 -14.92 14.20
C ALA A 106 8.31 -13.66 14.47
N PHE A 107 7.84 -13.50 15.71
CA PHE A 107 6.99 -12.39 16.15
C PHE A 107 7.51 -11.75 17.41
N VAL A 108 7.10 -10.50 17.67
CA VAL A 108 7.49 -9.79 18.90
C VAL A 108 6.25 -9.41 19.70
N ILE A 109 6.16 -9.88 20.94
CA ILE A 109 5.15 -9.45 21.90
C ILE A 109 5.72 -8.31 22.74
N THR A 110 4.99 -7.20 22.77
CA THR A 110 5.08 -6.21 23.85
C THR A 110 3.81 -6.30 24.69
N PRO A 111 3.83 -5.85 25.96
CA PRO A 111 2.61 -5.74 26.78
C PRO A 111 1.45 -4.98 26.12
N GLN A 112 1.74 -4.18 25.08
CA GLN A 112 0.79 -3.35 24.34
C GLN A 112 0.29 -3.99 23.02
N ARG A 113 0.83 -5.15 22.59
CA ARG A 113 0.59 -5.73 21.24
C ARG A 113 -0.04 -7.13 21.22
N ALA A 114 -0.47 -7.66 22.36
CA ALA A 114 -1.03 -9.01 22.46
C ALA A 114 -2.37 -9.24 21.70
N LEU A 115 -3.02 -8.19 21.16
CA LEU A 115 -4.39 -8.27 20.60
C LEU A 115 -4.58 -7.98 19.11
N GLN A 116 -3.53 -7.78 18.33
CA GLN A 116 -3.73 -7.46 16.90
C GLN A 116 -4.11 -8.67 16.02
N HIS A 117 -4.24 -9.89 16.57
CA HIS A 117 -4.11 -11.11 15.74
C HIS A 117 -5.06 -12.27 16.06
N ALA A 118 -6.32 -12.00 16.38
CA ALA A 118 -7.40 -13.01 16.27
C ALA A 118 -8.17 -12.81 14.93
N ASP A 119 -8.96 -13.80 14.48
CA ASP A 119 -9.63 -13.80 13.14
C ASP A 119 -10.67 -12.68 13.00
N ARG A 120 -10.32 -11.54 12.41
CA ARG A 120 -11.34 -10.50 12.13
C ARG A 120 -12.30 -11.11 11.11
N ILE A 121 -13.61 -11.17 11.42
CA ILE A 121 -14.60 -11.68 10.46
C ILE A 121 -14.71 -10.67 9.30
N CYS A 122 -13.86 -10.83 8.27
CA CYS A 122 -13.91 -10.10 7.01
C CYS A 122 -14.54 -11.02 5.95
N GLY A 123 -15.70 -10.62 5.44
CA GLY A 123 -16.54 -11.40 4.54
C GLY A 123 -16.04 -11.49 3.09
N SER A 124 -14.82 -11.98 2.85
CA SER A 124 -14.39 -12.27 1.47
C SER A 124 -13.40 -13.43 1.39
N GLY A 125 -13.89 -14.59 0.93
CA GLY A 125 -13.10 -15.56 0.16
C GLY A 125 -12.35 -16.67 0.91
N THR A 126 -12.97 -17.85 0.92
CA THR A 126 -12.36 -19.20 1.01
C THR A 126 -11.64 -19.61 2.30
N VAL A 127 -12.40 -20.04 3.31
CA VAL A 127 -11.93 -21.01 4.32
C VAL A 127 -12.18 -22.41 3.77
N HIS A 128 -11.11 -23.19 3.56
CA HIS A 128 -11.21 -24.55 3.04
C HIS A 128 -11.87 -25.52 4.04
N ASP A 129 -12.74 -26.35 3.47
CA ASP A 129 -13.66 -27.31 4.08
C ASP A 129 -13.05 -28.33 5.07
N ARG A 130 -13.81 -28.65 6.13
CA ARG A 130 -14.03 -29.99 6.75
C ARG A 130 -14.52 -29.87 8.21
N GLY A 131 -15.81 -30.13 8.45
CA GLY A 131 -16.41 -30.36 9.79
C GLY A 131 -17.90 -29.99 9.90
N PRO A 132 -18.73 -30.71 10.69
CA PRO A 132 -20.16 -30.94 10.39
C PRO A 132 -21.15 -29.80 10.79
N LYS A 133 -22.16 -29.63 9.93
CA LYS A 133 -23.50 -28.96 10.01
C LYS A 133 -23.79 -27.81 10.98
N VAL A 134 -23.34 -27.83 12.24
CA VAL A 134 -23.43 -26.66 13.15
C VAL A 134 -22.62 -25.48 12.59
N ARG A 135 -21.60 -25.77 11.77
CA ARG A 135 -20.79 -24.79 11.03
C ARG A 135 -21.56 -24.01 9.95
N GLU A 136 -22.53 -24.61 9.27
CA GLU A 136 -23.31 -23.90 8.26
C GLU A 136 -24.38 -23.03 8.91
N GLU A 137 -25.08 -23.54 9.94
CA GLU A 137 -26.13 -22.77 10.63
C GLU A 137 -25.59 -21.52 11.33
N ILE A 138 -24.36 -21.54 11.85
CA ILE A 138 -23.70 -20.34 12.41
C ILE A 138 -23.19 -19.39 11.30
N TYR A 139 -22.74 -19.90 10.15
CA TYR A 139 -22.45 -19.06 8.98
C TYR A 139 -23.73 -18.42 8.41
N THR A 140 -24.85 -19.13 8.47
CA THR A 140 -26.17 -18.60 8.13
C THR A 140 -26.71 -17.66 9.22
N LEU A 141 -26.25 -17.77 10.48
CA LEU A 141 -26.47 -16.77 11.55
C LEU A 141 -25.92 -15.39 11.19
N PHE A 142 -24.87 -15.34 10.36
CA PHE A 142 -24.27 -14.14 9.79
C PHE A 142 -24.66 -13.89 8.31
N ALA A 143 -25.45 -14.78 7.68
CA ALA A 143 -25.78 -14.73 6.25
C ALA A 143 -27.26 -15.01 5.87
N CYS A 144 -28.20 -15.16 6.82
CA CYS A 144 -29.60 -15.47 6.52
C CYS A 144 -30.39 -14.26 6.00
N ASP A 145 -30.68 -14.30 4.69
CA ASP A 145 -31.96 -14.00 4.05
C ASP A 145 -32.83 -12.85 4.60
N ARG A 146 -32.65 -11.70 3.92
CA ARG A 146 -33.50 -10.49 3.80
C ARG A 146 -33.19 -9.29 4.73
N GLU A 147 -32.81 -8.21 4.04
CA GLU A 147 -32.67 -6.80 4.45
C GLU A 147 -31.77 -6.47 5.65
N PHE A 148 -30.51 -6.94 5.64
CA PHE A 148 -29.41 -6.25 6.34
C PHE A 148 -28.13 -6.29 5.47
N PRO A 149 -27.23 -5.29 5.60
CA PRO A 149 -26.18 -5.05 4.60
C PRO A 149 -25.15 -6.19 4.57
N GLU A 150 -24.58 -6.40 3.39
CA GLU A 150 -23.60 -7.45 3.10
C GLU A 150 -22.47 -7.50 4.15
N PRO A 151 -21.98 -8.70 4.50
CA PRO A 151 -20.82 -8.86 5.38
C PRO A 151 -19.63 -8.04 4.87
N GLY A 152 -19.11 -7.13 5.71
CA GLY A 152 -18.07 -6.16 5.33
C GLY A 152 -18.55 -4.71 5.17
N CYS A 153 -19.85 -4.44 5.27
CA CYS A 153 -20.38 -3.08 5.36
C CYS A 153 -20.30 -2.50 6.79
N ALA A 154 -20.14 -1.18 6.90
CA ALA A 154 -20.12 -0.35 8.12
C ALA A 154 -21.37 -0.46 9.05
N GLY A 155 -22.30 -1.38 8.79
CA GLY A 155 -23.52 -1.61 9.56
C GLY A 155 -23.30 -2.36 10.88
N TRP A 156 -22.39 -3.33 10.94
CA TRP A 156 -22.11 -4.10 12.17
C TRP A 156 -21.36 -3.28 13.23
N ALA A 157 -20.40 -2.48 12.78
CA ALA A 157 -19.69 -1.50 13.61
C ALA A 157 -20.64 -0.45 14.24
N ARG A 158 -21.81 -0.18 13.62
CA ARG A 158 -22.88 0.67 14.18
C ARG A 158 -23.82 -0.07 15.13
N LEU A 159 -24.01 -1.38 14.97
CA LEU A 159 -24.86 -2.20 15.86
C LEU A 159 -24.19 -2.45 17.22
N LEU A 160 -22.86 -2.62 17.21
CA LEU A 160 -22.04 -2.80 18.40
C LEU A 160 -21.53 -1.47 18.99
N ALA A 161 -21.97 -0.33 18.44
CA ALA A 161 -21.65 1.01 18.91
C ALA A 161 -22.44 1.34 20.19
N GLY A 162 -21.98 0.86 21.34
CA GLY A 162 -22.66 1.08 22.62
C GLY A 162 -21.92 0.49 23.83
N PRO A 163 -22.44 0.70 25.06
CA PRO A 163 -21.95 0.02 26.25
C PRO A 163 -22.04 -1.52 26.12
N ILE A 164 -21.33 -2.26 26.99
CA ILE A 164 -21.22 -3.74 26.93
C ILE A 164 -22.60 -4.41 27.08
N GLU A 165 -23.48 -3.83 27.88
CA GLU A 165 -24.82 -4.33 28.16
C GLU A 165 -25.67 -4.48 26.88
N PRO A 166 -25.71 -3.47 25.97
CA PRO A 166 -26.28 -3.62 24.63
C PRO A 166 -25.75 -4.80 23.79
N VAL A 167 -24.48 -5.17 23.93
CA VAL A 167 -23.90 -6.32 23.20
C VAL A 167 -24.52 -7.62 23.70
N TYR A 168 -24.66 -7.78 25.02
CA TYR A 168 -25.30 -8.96 25.59
C TYR A 168 -26.79 -9.07 25.22
N ASP A 169 -27.52 -7.96 25.17
CA ASP A 169 -28.93 -7.96 24.77
C ASP A 169 -29.13 -8.39 23.30
N GLN A 170 -28.21 -7.98 22.42
CA GLN A 170 -28.21 -8.39 21.03
C GLN A 170 -27.84 -9.87 20.87
N LEU A 171 -26.81 -10.35 21.58
CA LEU A 171 -26.48 -11.77 21.61
C LEU A 171 -27.64 -12.59 22.18
N HIS A 172 -28.37 -12.10 23.19
CA HIS A 172 -29.53 -12.78 23.74
C HIS A 172 -30.66 -12.89 22.70
N THR A 173 -30.92 -11.80 21.98
CA THR A 173 -31.91 -11.77 20.89
C THR A 173 -31.57 -12.79 19.80
N LEU A 174 -30.28 -12.92 19.46
CA LEU A 174 -29.81 -13.91 18.49
C LEU A 174 -29.93 -15.34 19.04
N ALA A 175 -29.55 -15.59 20.30
CA ALA A 175 -29.72 -16.90 20.93
C ALA A 175 -31.17 -17.39 20.83
N CYS A 176 -32.14 -16.52 21.16
CA CYS A 176 -33.57 -16.86 21.09
C CYS A 176 -34.05 -17.20 19.67
N ARG A 177 -33.47 -16.59 18.62
CA ARG A 177 -33.81 -16.89 17.22
C ARG A 177 -33.29 -18.26 16.76
N HIS A 178 -32.33 -18.83 17.48
CA HIS A 178 -31.70 -20.11 17.18
C HIS A 178 -32.02 -21.18 18.23
N ASP A 179 -33.16 -21.05 18.92
CA ASP A 179 -33.62 -21.98 19.96
C ASP A 179 -32.55 -22.24 21.05
N CYS A 180 -31.73 -21.22 21.32
CA CYS A 180 -30.70 -21.24 22.35
C CYS A 180 -31.10 -20.33 23.52
N THR A 181 -30.61 -20.67 24.70
CA THR A 181 -30.63 -19.80 25.88
C THR A 181 -29.27 -19.16 26.07
N GLN A 182 -29.23 -17.92 26.55
CA GLN A 182 -27.99 -17.23 26.87
C GLN A 182 -27.82 -17.09 28.38
N THR A 183 -26.61 -17.36 28.85
CA THR A 183 -26.14 -16.95 30.19
C THR A 183 -25.00 -15.96 30.04
N VAL A 184 -24.88 -15.01 30.97
CA VAL A 184 -23.80 -14.02 31.00
C VAL A 184 -23.13 -14.05 32.36
N GLU A 185 -21.82 -14.23 32.38
CA GLU A 185 -21.01 -14.31 33.60
C GLU A 185 -19.59 -13.82 33.31
N GLY A 186 -19.04 -12.95 34.18
CA GLY A 186 -17.63 -12.58 34.14
C GLY A 186 -17.14 -11.98 32.82
N GLY A 187 -17.95 -11.20 32.10
CA GLY A 187 -17.57 -10.63 30.81
C GLY A 187 -17.77 -11.58 29.62
N MET A 188 -18.40 -12.74 29.83
CA MET A 188 -18.61 -13.75 28.79
C MET A 188 -20.09 -14.11 28.67
N ALA A 189 -20.57 -14.25 27.43
CA ALA A 189 -21.85 -14.85 27.12
C ALA A 189 -21.68 -16.29 26.63
N ARG A 190 -22.52 -17.21 27.11
CA ARG A 190 -22.55 -18.61 26.68
C ARG A 190 -23.94 -18.96 26.17
N TRP A 191 -24.00 -19.63 25.03
CA TRP A 191 -25.26 -20.11 24.46
C TRP A 191 -25.40 -21.61 24.66
N PHE A 192 -26.58 -22.03 25.11
CA PHE A 192 -26.93 -23.43 25.32
C PHE A 192 -28.14 -23.81 24.48
N SER A 193 -28.12 -25.00 23.88
CA SER A 193 -29.29 -25.55 23.21
C SER A 193 -30.40 -25.91 24.21
N VAL A 194 -31.58 -26.27 23.71
CA VAL A 194 -32.70 -26.78 24.51
C VAL A 194 -32.32 -27.98 25.39
N ASP A 195 -31.33 -28.77 24.97
CA ASP A 195 -30.79 -29.91 25.74
C ASP A 195 -29.64 -29.51 26.70
N GLU A 196 -29.50 -28.23 27.02
CA GLU A 196 -28.47 -27.67 27.90
C GLU A 196 -27.01 -27.91 27.43
N LYS A 197 -26.79 -28.13 26.13
CA LYS A 197 -25.44 -28.31 25.57
C LYS A 197 -24.87 -26.98 25.11
N LEU A 198 -23.63 -26.68 25.51
CA LEU A 198 -22.89 -25.47 25.10
C LEU A 198 -22.69 -25.45 23.58
N GLN A 199 -23.19 -24.40 22.92
CA GLN A 199 -23.13 -24.22 21.47
C GLN A 199 -22.09 -23.18 21.05
N ALA A 200 -22.03 -22.06 21.78
CA ALA A 200 -21.11 -20.97 21.48
C ALA A 200 -20.69 -20.20 22.74
N MET A 201 -19.49 -19.63 22.69
CA MET A 201 -18.97 -18.71 23.70
C MET A 201 -18.57 -17.39 23.06
N PHE A 202 -18.86 -16.29 23.76
CA PHE A 202 -18.55 -14.94 23.34
C PHE A 202 -17.85 -14.22 24.49
N PHE A 203 -16.58 -13.90 24.32
CA PHE A 203 -15.77 -13.19 25.29
C PHE A 203 -15.80 -11.70 24.99
N ILE A 204 -16.01 -10.82 25.98
CA ILE A 204 -15.92 -9.37 25.79
C ILE A 204 -14.72 -8.86 26.58
N LEU A 205 -13.72 -8.34 25.87
CA LEU A 205 -12.47 -7.80 26.39
C LEU A 205 -12.50 -6.26 26.28
N PRO A 206 -12.83 -5.54 27.37
CA PRO A 206 -12.91 -4.08 27.35
C PRO A 206 -11.54 -3.39 27.40
N GLU A 207 -10.50 -4.09 27.88
CA GLU A 207 -9.14 -3.55 27.98
C GLU A 207 -8.14 -4.48 27.29
N PRO A 208 -7.65 -4.13 26.09
CA PRO A 208 -6.70 -4.95 25.35
C PRO A 208 -5.34 -5.19 26.01
N ALA A 209 -5.00 -4.40 27.03
CA ALA A 209 -3.73 -4.56 27.75
C ALA A 209 -3.82 -5.59 28.89
N ASP A 210 -5.02 -6.11 29.20
CA ASP A 210 -5.22 -7.00 30.34
C ASP A 210 -4.84 -8.45 30.01
N ILE A 211 -3.55 -8.76 30.15
CA ILE A 211 -2.99 -10.11 29.98
C ILE A 211 -3.74 -11.16 30.83
N GLN A 212 -4.28 -10.79 31.99
CA GLN A 212 -5.00 -11.73 32.85
C GLN A 212 -6.35 -12.14 32.25
N ALA A 213 -7.01 -11.24 31.54
CA ALA A 213 -8.24 -11.54 30.81
C ALA A 213 -8.01 -12.54 29.66
N PHE A 214 -6.86 -12.49 29.00
CA PHE A 214 -6.50 -13.50 28.00
C PHE A 214 -6.21 -14.87 28.59
N ILE A 215 -5.43 -14.91 29.67
CA ILE A 215 -5.14 -16.18 30.36
C ILE A 215 -6.46 -16.85 30.77
N SER A 216 -7.37 -16.08 31.35
CA SER A 216 -8.69 -16.58 31.74
C SER A 216 -9.53 -17.06 30.55
N MET A 217 -9.49 -16.35 29.41
CA MET A 217 -10.18 -16.77 28.19
C MET A 217 -9.66 -18.12 27.67
N TYR A 218 -8.33 -18.31 27.61
CA TYR A 218 -7.74 -19.57 27.15
C TYR A 218 -8.00 -20.74 28.13
N GLU A 219 -8.00 -20.49 29.44
CA GLU A 219 -8.43 -21.47 30.44
C GLU A 219 -9.88 -21.91 30.20
N GLN A 220 -10.79 -20.96 29.98
CA GLN A 220 -12.20 -21.24 29.70
C GLN A 220 -12.38 -22.01 28.39
N LEU A 221 -11.61 -21.71 27.35
CA LEU A 221 -11.63 -22.45 26.08
C LEU A 221 -11.16 -23.90 26.26
N ARG A 222 -10.04 -24.08 26.98
CA ARG A 222 -9.47 -25.40 27.28
C ARG A 222 -10.47 -26.25 28.05
N ASP A 223 -11.11 -25.67 29.07
CA ASP A 223 -11.94 -26.42 30.00
C ASP A 223 -13.37 -26.68 29.47
N SER A 224 -13.88 -25.82 28.58
CA SER A 224 -15.26 -25.90 28.07
C SER A 224 -15.45 -26.81 26.86
N CYS A 225 -14.38 -27.14 26.11
CA CYS A 225 -14.44 -27.83 24.83
C CYS A 225 -15.48 -27.22 23.85
N CYS A 226 -15.68 -25.91 23.92
CA CYS A 226 -16.75 -25.23 23.18
C CYS A 226 -16.59 -25.42 21.65
N PRO A 227 -17.67 -25.72 20.91
CA PRO A 227 -17.60 -25.95 19.47
C PRO A 227 -17.11 -24.72 18.68
N VAL A 228 -17.53 -23.51 19.10
CA VAL A 228 -17.20 -22.25 18.44
C VAL A 228 -17.10 -21.15 19.49
N SER A 229 -16.05 -20.33 19.40
CA SER A 229 -15.87 -19.20 20.30
C SER A 229 -15.52 -17.93 19.55
N PHE A 230 -15.95 -16.78 20.09
CA PHE A 230 -15.69 -15.46 19.56
C PHE A 230 -15.19 -14.53 20.66
N VAL A 231 -14.36 -13.55 20.32
CA VAL A 231 -13.94 -12.49 21.23
C VAL A 231 -14.22 -11.11 20.64
N PHE A 232 -14.85 -10.27 21.44
CA PHE A 232 -15.15 -8.88 21.18
C PHE A 232 -14.14 -8.06 21.93
N VAL A 233 -13.29 -7.33 21.21
CA VAL A 233 -12.20 -6.57 21.80
C VAL A 233 -12.52 -5.12 21.64
N ALA A 234 -12.55 -4.37 22.73
CA ALA A 234 -12.76 -2.93 22.65
C ALA A 234 -11.65 -2.31 21.78
N CYS A 235 -12.07 -1.70 20.68
CA CYS A 235 -11.19 -0.93 19.83
C CYS A 235 -10.79 0.36 20.55
N GLU A 236 -9.80 1.05 20.00
CA GLU A 236 -9.43 2.38 20.49
C GLU A 236 -10.56 3.42 20.38
N ARG A 237 -11.60 3.17 19.56
CA ARG A 237 -12.80 4.02 19.45
C ARG A 237 -13.80 3.62 20.57
N PRO A 238 -14.22 4.54 21.46
CA PRO A 238 -15.14 4.23 22.55
C PRO A 238 -16.44 3.59 22.04
N GLY A 239 -16.79 2.45 22.62
CA GLY A 239 -18.00 1.70 22.27
C GLY A 239 -17.92 0.94 20.96
N LEU A 240 -16.75 0.82 20.29
CA LEU A 240 -16.58 -0.04 19.13
C LEU A 240 -15.82 -1.30 19.52
N TYR A 241 -16.27 -2.46 19.04
CA TYR A 241 -15.61 -3.75 19.29
C TYR A 241 -15.20 -4.41 17.98
N ASP A 242 -13.96 -4.91 17.94
CA ASP A 242 -13.51 -5.83 16.90
C ASP A 242 -13.95 -7.25 17.29
N VAL A 243 -14.54 -7.97 16.34
CA VAL A 243 -15.04 -9.33 16.57
C VAL A 243 -14.11 -10.32 15.93
N PHE A 244 -13.65 -11.24 16.75
CA PHE A 244 -12.72 -12.27 16.33
C PHE A 244 -13.26 -13.67 16.54
N ARG A 245 -13.03 -14.60 15.61
CA ARG A 245 -13.24 -16.02 15.88
C ARG A 245 -12.02 -16.59 16.60
N LEU A 246 -12.28 -17.35 17.66
CA LEU A 246 -11.26 -18.11 18.37
C LEU A 246 -11.39 -19.58 17.99
N SER A 247 -10.37 -20.08 17.30
CA SER A 247 -10.14 -21.51 17.15
C SER A 247 -8.65 -21.79 17.31
N ALA A 248 -8.29 -23.01 17.72
CA ALA A 248 -6.88 -23.45 17.74
C ALA A 248 -6.18 -23.36 16.36
N ARG A 249 -6.95 -23.16 15.28
CA ARG A 249 -6.49 -23.05 13.89
C ARG A 249 -6.48 -21.63 13.34
N SER A 250 -7.27 -20.71 13.90
CA SER A 250 -7.38 -19.30 13.47
C SER A 250 -6.06 -18.54 13.59
N TYR A 251 -5.19 -18.95 14.51
CA TYR A 251 -3.83 -18.43 14.61
C TYR A 251 -2.97 -18.70 13.35
N LEU A 252 -3.29 -19.76 12.59
CA LEU A 252 -2.47 -20.29 11.48
C LEU A 252 -2.84 -19.77 10.09
N GLU A 253 -4.03 -19.20 9.88
CA GLU A 253 -4.52 -18.87 8.53
C GLU A 253 -4.35 -17.39 8.15
N HIS A 254 -4.06 -16.48 9.10
CA HIS A 254 -4.00 -15.03 8.84
C HIS A 254 -2.61 -14.41 8.69
N HIS A 255 -1.52 -15.18 8.80
CA HIS A 255 -0.16 -14.62 8.69
C HIS A 255 0.29 -14.27 7.26
N ASN A 256 -0.51 -14.57 6.23
CA ASN A 256 -0.25 -14.19 4.83
C ASN A 256 -0.83 -12.82 4.42
N GLN A 257 -1.52 -12.08 5.28
CA GLN A 257 -2.17 -10.80 4.90
C GLN A 257 -1.90 -9.60 5.84
N ALA A 258 -0.95 -9.73 6.77
CA ALA A 258 -0.56 -8.63 7.68
C ALA A 258 0.51 -7.68 7.08
N LYS A 259 0.29 -7.21 5.85
CA LYS A 259 1.04 -6.07 5.26
C LYS A 259 0.21 -4.79 5.10
N ALA A 260 -1.03 -4.74 5.59
CA ALA A 260 -1.92 -3.60 5.39
C ALA A 260 -2.78 -3.31 6.61
N TRP A 261 -2.31 -2.46 7.53
CA TRP A 261 -3.12 -1.51 8.33
C TRP A 261 -2.29 -0.84 9.43
N VAL A 262 -1.68 0.30 9.12
CA VAL A 262 -1.40 1.34 10.11
C VAL A 262 -1.79 2.65 9.45
N GLY A 263 -2.86 3.27 9.96
CA GLY A 263 -3.28 4.60 9.56
C GLY A 263 -4.79 4.80 9.65
N GLU A 264 -5.30 5.17 10.83
CA GLU A 264 -6.32 6.21 10.96
C GLU A 264 -6.59 6.53 12.44
N ARG A 265 -6.04 7.66 12.89
CA ARG A 265 -6.65 8.47 13.94
C ARG A 265 -6.33 9.95 13.66
N THR A 266 -7.36 10.73 13.39
CA THR A 266 -7.36 12.19 13.60
C THR A 266 -8.29 12.52 14.76
N ALA A 267 -7.69 13.22 15.71
CA ALA A 267 -8.19 14.15 16.73
C ALA A 267 -9.68 14.15 17.11
N VAL A 268 -9.96 13.90 18.40
CA VAL A 268 -10.74 14.83 19.24
C VAL A 268 -10.06 14.95 20.62
N ASP A 269 -9.83 16.20 20.98
CA ASP A 269 -9.12 16.81 22.11
C ASP A 269 -8.93 16.08 23.44
N GLY A 270 -7.69 16.22 23.94
CA GLY A 270 -7.41 16.35 25.36
C GLY A 270 -6.51 15.25 25.94
N LEU A 271 -5.20 15.36 25.72
CA LEU A 271 -4.08 15.13 26.67
C LEU A 271 -2.82 14.55 25.96
N SER A 272 -1.75 15.37 25.92
CA SER A 272 -0.37 15.12 25.42
C SER A 272 -0.13 15.21 23.89
N GLY A 273 -0.20 16.44 23.37
CA GLY A 273 0.02 16.76 21.95
C GLY A 273 1.48 16.73 21.49
N LYS A 274 1.76 15.94 20.46
CA LYS A 274 2.84 16.26 19.51
C LYS A 274 2.28 17.20 18.44
N PRO A 275 2.96 18.30 18.07
CA PRO A 275 2.47 19.22 17.07
C PRO A 275 2.45 18.57 15.68
N THR A 276 1.26 18.47 15.09
CA THR A 276 1.04 18.04 13.70
C THR A 276 0.75 19.27 12.85
N LYS A 277 1.38 19.40 11.67
CA LYS A 277 1.10 20.47 10.71
C LYS A 277 0.57 19.87 9.42
N GLN A 278 -0.59 20.34 8.96
CA GLN A 278 -1.23 19.88 7.73
C GLN A 278 -1.68 21.08 6.89
N LEU A 279 -1.70 20.91 5.57
CA LEU A 279 -2.29 21.82 4.62
C LEU A 279 -3.72 21.35 4.33
N GLU A 280 -4.71 22.03 4.91
CA GLU A 280 -6.12 21.69 4.74
C GLU A 280 -6.54 21.78 3.27
N GLY A 281 -7.31 20.79 2.79
CA GLY A 281 -7.78 20.73 1.40
C GLY A 281 -6.76 20.21 0.38
N LEU A 282 -5.49 20.04 0.74
CA LEU A 282 -4.49 19.44 -0.15
C LEU A 282 -4.69 17.91 -0.23
N ARG A 283 -5.09 17.41 -1.40
CA ARG A 283 -5.26 15.97 -1.66
C ARG A 283 -4.84 15.61 -3.08
N TRP A 284 -4.43 14.36 -3.26
CA TRP A 284 -4.20 13.77 -4.57
C TRP A 284 -5.47 13.74 -5.42
N VAL A 285 -5.32 13.98 -6.72
CA VAL A 285 -6.41 13.84 -7.68
C VAL A 285 -6.20 12.53 -8.45
N ARG A 286 -7.17 11.63 -8.38
CA ARG A 286 -7.07 10.28 -8.94
C ARG A 286 -6.78 10.30 -10.44
N ARG A 287 -5.60 9.82 -10.82
CA ARG A 287 -5.13 9.66 -12.21
C ARG A 287 -4.32 8.38 -12.31
N TRP A 288 -4.29 7.74 -13.47
CA TRP A 288 -3.38 6.62 -13.72
C TRP A 288 -1.93 7.11 -13.73
N ALA A 289 -1.67 8.26 -14.35
CA ALA A 289 -0.40 8.98 -14.17
C ALA A 289 -0.36 9.65 -12.79
N SER A 290 0.00 8.88 -11.75
CA SER A 290 -0.04 9.30 -10.34
C SER A 290 0.72 10.59 -10.07
N HIS A 291 1.86 10.80 -10.75
CA HIS A 291 2.68 12.02 -10.67
C HIS A 291 1.90 13.27 -11.10
N VAL A 292 1.22 13.21 -12.25
CA VAL A 292 0.37 14.30 -12.74
C VAL A 292 -0.82 14.51 -11.82
N GLY A 293 -1.39 13.44 -11.25
CA GLY A 293 -2.42 13.51 -10.21
C GLY A 293 -1.97 14.26 -8.95
N CYS A 294 -0.71 14.07 -8.54
CA CYS A 294 -0.11 14.82 -7.42
C CYS A 294 0.01 16.30 -7.74
N ILE A 295 0.54 16.63 -8.92
CA ILE A 295 0.67 18.02 -9.38
C ILE A 295 -0.72 18.66 -9.46
N LYS A 296 -1.72 17.99 -10.04
CA LYS A 296 -3.10 18.50 -10.11
C LYS A 296 -3.69 18.80 -8.73
N GLY A 297 -3.44 17.93 -7.74
CA GLY A 297 -3.79 18.16 -6.34
C GLY A 297 -3.12 19.40 -5.75
N CYS A 298 -1.81 19.56 -5.98
CA CYS A 298 -1.03 20.72 -5.56
C CYS A 298 -1.55 22.03 -6.18
N LEU A 299 -1.82 22.04 -7.49
CA LEU A 299 -2.34 23.22 -8.20
C LEU A 299 -3.73 23.60 -7.71
N SER A 300 -4.61 22.62 -7.45
CA SER A 300 -5.94 22.86 -6.92
C SER A 300 -5.89 23.49 -5.52
N TYR A 301 -4.99 23.01 -4.66
CA TYR A 301 -4.75 23.61 -3.35
C TYR A 301 -4.21 25.05 -3.44
N LEU A 302 -3.31 25.33 -4.39
CA LEU A 302 -2.78 26.68 -4.65
C LEU A 302 -3.80 27.62 -5.31
N GLY A 303 -5.01 27.14 -5.66
CA GLY A 303 -6.01 27.92 -6.38
C GLY A 303 -5.64 28.22 -7.83
N ILE A 304 -4.73 27.42 -8.42
CA ILE A 304 -4.35 27.53 -9.84
C ILE A 304 -5.36 26.73 -10.66
N ASP A 305 -6.23 27.44 -11.37
CA ASP A 305 -7.21 26.85 -12.26
C ASP A 305 -6.57 26.41 -13.58
N VAL A 306 -6.53 25.11 -13.81
CA VAL A 306 -6.00 24.51 -15.03
C VAL A 306 -6.80 23.25 -15.35
N SER A 307 -7.20 23.07 -16.61
CA SER A 307 -7.84 21.84 -17.06
C SER A 307 -6.86 20.67 -17.00
N ASP A 308 -7.36 19.44 -16.84
CA ASP A 308 -6.47 18.26 -16.92
C ASP A 308 -5.82 18.15 -18.30
N ALA A 309 -6.55 18.51 -19.36
CA ALA A 309 -6.06 18.49 -20.73
C ALA A 309 -4.86 19.43 -20.90
N TRP A 310 -4.98 20.67 -20.41
CA TRP A 310 -3.90 21.64 -20.44
C TRP A 310 -2.72 21.18 -19.58
N LEU A 311 -2.96 20.65 -18.37
CA LEU A 311 -1.87 20.16 -17.51
C LEU A 311 -1.08 19.01 -18.16
N PHE A 312 -1.76 17.97 -18.65
CA PHE A 312 -1.12 16.83 -19.31
C PHE A 312 -0.40 17.24 -20.61
N GLY A 313 -1.06 18.08 -21.43
CA GLY A 313 -0.55 18.46 -22.73
C GLY A 313 0.56 19.50 -22.69
N ALA A 314 0.39 20.57 -21.93
CA ALA A 314 1.37 21.67 -21.84
C ALA A 314 2.70 21.25 -21.18
N THR A 315 2.68 20.21 -20.35
CA THR A 315 3.88 19.60 -19.77
C THR A 315 4.50 18.51 -20.65
N GLY A 316 3.84 18.18 -21.76
CA GLY A 316 4.22 17.11 -22.70
C GLY A 316 3.93 15.69 -22.22
N HIS A 317 3.49 15.48 -20.97
CA HIS A 317 3.19 14.15 -20.43
C HIS A 317 2.16 13.39 -21.27
N ALA A 318 1.20 14.10 -21.88
CA ALA A 318 0.20 13.51 -22.77
C ALA A 318 0.80 12.68 -23.93
N PHE A 319 2.05 12.96 -24.31
CA PHE A 319 2.77 12.35 -25.42
C PHE A 319 3.88 11.37 -24.98
N VAL A 320 4.17 11.26 -23.68
CA VAL A 320 5.21 10.37 -23.14
C VAL A 320 4.81 8.91 -23.33
N LEU A 321 5.72 8.08 -23.85
CA LEU A 321 5.63 6.63 -23.80
C LEU A 321 6.99 6.06 -23.42
N ASN A 322 7.07 5.42 -22.25
CA ASN A 322 8.28 4.75 -21.78
C ASN A 322 7.97 3.28 -21.49
N ILE A 323 8.63 2.37 -22.18
CA ILE A 323 8.36 0.94 -22.09
C ILE A 323 9.60 0.19 -21.61
N SER A 324 9.46 -0.45 -20.45
CA SER A 324 10.51 -1.31 -19.88
C SER A 324 10.59 -2.66 -20.60
N PRO A 325 11.79 -3.27 -20.70
CA PRO A 325 11.92 -4.67 -21.12
C PRO A 325 10.98 -5.60 -20.33
N GLY A 326 10.35 -6.56 -21.01
CA GLY A 326 9.38 -7.47 -20.41
C GLY A 326 8.08 -6.81 -19.93
N LEU A 327 7.84 -5.54 -20.27
CA LEU A 327 6.72 -4.73 -19.78
C LEU A 327 6.70 -4.58 -18.26
N CYS A 328 7.84 -4.43 -17.60
CA CYS A 328 7.83 -4.13 -16.16
C CYS A 328 6.88 -2.95 -15.84
N PRO A 329 6.03 -3.05 -14.79
CA PRO A 329 5.14 -1.97 -14.36
C PRO A 329 5.86 -0.66 -13.99
N SER A 330 7.18 -0.66 -13.83
CA SER A 330 7.95 0.57 -13.60
C SER A 330 8.03 1.48 -14.83
N GLY A 331 7.67 1.02 -16.04
CA GLY A 331 7.72 1.83 -17.27
C GLY A 331 7.14 3.25 -17.10
N PRO A 332 5.91 3.41 -16.59
CA PRO A 332 5.31 4.73 -16.43
C PRO A 332 5.94 5.64 -15.37
N THR A 333 6.71 5.10 -14.42
CA THR A 333 7.28 5.86 -13.30
C THR A 333 8.80 6.03 -13.35
N ASP A 334 9.49 5.25 -14.19
CA ASP A 334 10.95 5.21 -14.28
C ASP A 334 11.46 5.82 -15.60
N TRP A 335 11.49 7.15 -15.64
CA TRP A 335 12.05 7.94 -16.74
C TRP A 335 12.51 9.34 -16.32
N ASP A 336 13.34 10.00 -17.14
CA ASP A 336 13.80 11.37 -16.87
C ASP A 336 12.65 12.39 -16.99
N THR A 337 12.13 12.78 -15.82
CA THR A 337 11.03 13.75 -15.70
C THR A 337 11.47 15.21 -15.73
N SER A 338 12.77 15.51 -15.82
CA SER A 338 13.30 16.87 -15.66
C SER A 338 12.69 17.87 -16.64
N ARG A 339 12.55 17.48 -17.91
CA ARG A 339 11.97 18.35 -18.94
C ARG A 339 10.47 18.54 -18.74
N PHE A 340 9.73 17.48 -18.40
CA PHE A 340 8.32 17.54 -18.00
C PHE A 340 8.10 18.53 -16.85
N LEU A 341 8.90 18.45 -15.80
CA LEU A 341 8.81 19.36 -14.64
C LEU A 341 9.14 20.80 -15.01
N SER A 342 10.13 21.02 -15.88
CA SER A 342 10.52 22.37 -16.35
C SER A 342 9.40 23.08 -17.14
N LEU A 343 8.63 22.32 -17.92
CA LEU A 343 7.49 22.84 -18.69
C LEU A 343 6.30 23.23 -17.79
N GLY A 344 6.29 22.80 -16.53
CA GLY A 344 5.32 23.27 -15.53
C GLY A 344 5.29 24.80 -15.39
N SER A 345 6.42 25.47 -15.66
CA SER A 345 6.48 26.94 -15.66
C SER A 345 5.56 27.58 -16.71
N ASN A 346 5.37 26.94 -17.86
CA ASN A 346 4.42 27.40 -18.88
C ASN A 346 2.96 27.29 -18.39
N VAL A 347 2.68 26.35 -17.49
CA VAL A 347 1.36 26.15 -16.87
C VAL A 347 1.12 27.11 -15.69
N GLY A 348 2.19 27.62 -15.08
CA GLY A 348 2.11 28.53 -13.92
C GLY A 348 2.57 27.91 -12.61
N TYR A 349 3.40 26.87 -12.64
CA TYR A 349 4.04 26.33 -11.44
C TYR A 349 5.52 25.99 -11.60
N LEU A 350 6.23 25.92 -10.48
CA LEU A 350 7.62 25.48 -10.39
C LEU A 350 7.71 24.31 -9.43
N VAL A 351 8.68 23.44 -9.66
CA VAL A 351 8.97 22.28 -8.81
C VAL A 351 10.38 22.41 -8.28
N GLU A 352 10.50 22.31 -6.95
CA GLU A 352 11.78 22.16 -6.26
C GLU A 352 11.80 20.79 -5.58
N ALA A 353 12.84 20.00 -5.85
CA ALA A 353 12.92 18.61 -5.42
C ALA A 353 14.21 18.30 -4.66
N VAL A 354 14.12 17.35 -3.73
CA VAL A 354 15.22 16.48 -3.34
C VAL A 354 15.01 15.20 -4.14
N ASP A 355 15.97 14.87 -4.99
CA ASP A 355 15.94 13.74 -5.92
C ASP A 355 17.31 13.06 -5.89
N GLU A 356 17.41 12.00 -5.09
CA GLU A 356 18.68 11.33 -4.82
C GLU A 356 18.55 9.82 -4.89
N TYR A 357 19.52 9.19 -5.56
CA TYR A 357 19.59 7.74 -5.74
C TYR A 357 20.62 7.13 -4.77
N CYS A 358 20.12 6.40 -3.76
CA CYS A 358 20.89 5.86 -2.63
C CYS A 358 20.73 4.33 -2.47
N PRO A 359 21.15 3.51 -3.45
CA PRO A 359 20.87 2.06 -3.47
C PRO A 359 21.62 1.25 -2.40
N LYS A 360 22.67 1.80 -1.78
CA LYS A 360 23.53 1.07 -0.83
C LYS A 360 23.01 1.09 0.61
N GLN A 361 21.90 1.79 0.87
CA GLN A 361 21.25 1.91 2.19
C GLN A 361 22.24 2.24 3.33
N ASP A 362 23.19 3.13 3.06
CA ASP A 362 24.27 3.50 3.95
C ASP A 362 24.08 4.94 4.49
N ARG A 363 25.17 5.59 4.88
CA ARG A 363 25.14 6.97 5.40
C ARG A 363 24.56 7.96 4.39
N ASP A 364 24.74 7.74 3.09
CA ASP A 364 24.27 8.65 2.05
C ASP A 364 22.72 8.68 2.02
N LEU A 365 22.08 7.54 2.29
CA LEU A 365 20.62 7.43 2.39
C LEU A 365 20.07 8.28 3.56
N LEU A 366 20.68 8.17 4.74
CA LEU A 366 20.22 8.94 5.90
C LEU A 366 20.36 10.45 5.66
N GLU A 367 21.47 10.89 5.09
CA GLU A 367 21.68 12.31 4.78
C GLU A 367 20.68 12.81 3.72
N ALA A 368 20.35 12.00 2.71
CA ALA A 368 19.30 12.31 1.73
C ALA A 368 17.91 12.39 2.37
N GLN A 369 17.58 11.45 3.27
CA GLN A 369 16.32 11.46 4.03
C GLN A 369 16.19 12.70 4.92
N GLU A 370 17.28 13.13 5.58
CA GLU A 370 17.30 14.35 6.39
C GLU A 370 17.09 15.62 5.55
N ARG A 371 17.68 15.67 4.35
CA ARG A 371 17.43 16.75 3.39
C ARG A 371 15.99 16.76 2.91
N ALA A 372 15.45 15.60 2.51
CA ALA A 372 14.05 15.46 2.12
C ALA A 372 13.09 15.88 3.24
N TRP A 373 13.36 15.45 4.48
CA TRP A 373 12.60 15.82 5.66
C TRP A 373 12.60 17.33 5.91
N THR A 374 13.78 17.94 5.83
CA THR A 374 13.94 19.39 5.99
C THR A 374 13.22 20.16 4.89
N HIS A 375 13.32 19.70 3.63
CA HIS A 375 12.66 20.29 2.48
C HIS A 375 11.14 20.30 2.64
N VAL A 376 10.54 19.14 2.90
CA VAL A 376 9.09 18.99 3.04
C VAL A 376 8.56 19.81 4.22
N LYS A 377 9.23 19.74 5.38
CA LYS A 377 8.83 20.56 6.54
C LYS A 377 8.86 22.03 6.23
N SER A 378 9.95 22.53 5.64
CA SER A 378 10.08 23.93 5.25
C SER A 378 8.99 24.35 4.26
N ALA A 379 8.73 23.53 3.24
CA ALA A 379 7.69 23.81 2.24
C ALA A 379 6.29 23.88 2.88
N ILE A 380 5.90 22.86 3.65
CA ILE A 380 4.61 22.84 4.37
C ILE A 380 4.55 23.97 5.39
N ASP A 381 5.67 24.31 6.03
CA ASP A 381 5.73 25.40 7.00
C ASP A 381 5.35 26.74 6.38
N ASN A 382 5.74 26.93 5.12
CA ASN A 382 5.45 28.09 4.28
C ASN A 382 4.15 27.96 3.47
N GLY A 383 3.37 26.90 3.68
CA GLY A 383 2.09 26.69 2.99
C GLY A 383 2.21 26.18 1.55
N TYR A 384 3.37 25.68 1.13
CA TYR A 384 3.57 25.10 -0.21
C TYR A 384 3.26 23.59 -0.20
N PRO A 385 2.44 23.10 -1.15
CA PRO A 385 2.10 21.69 -1.25
C PRO A 385 3.30 20.85 -1.68
N CYS A 386 3.35 19.61 -1.20
CA CYS A 386 4.41 18.66 -1.49
C CYS A 386 3.87 17.35 -2.08
N TYR A 387 4.75 16.61 -2.76
CA TYR A 387 4.53 15.22 -3.15
C TYR A 387 5.85 14.44 -3.08
N GLY A 388 5.80 13.12 -3.10
CA GLY A 388 6.98 12.26 -3.16
C GLY A 388 6.68 10.94 -3.84
N TRP A 389 7.73 10.18 -4.12
CA TRP A 389 7.63 8.87 -4.76
C TRP A 389 7.97 7.76 -3.77
N GLU A 390 7.29 6.61 -3.93
CA GLU A 390 7.48 5.41 -3.10
C GLU A 390 7.31 5.66 -1.59
N LEU A 391 6.24 6.38 -1.23
CA LEU A 391 5.88 6.59 0.18
C LEU A 391 5.00 5.47 0.75
N ASP A 392 4.39 4.63 -0.09
CA ASP A 392 3.61 3.45 0.34
C ASP A 392 3.81 2.28 -0.62
N ILE A 393 3.40 2.45 -1.88
CA ILE A 393 3.73 1.57 -3.01
C ILE A 393 4.61 2.34 -4.02
N PRO A 394 5.21 1.70 -5.03
CA PRO A 394 6.06 2.35 -6.06
C PRO A 394 5.33 3.34 -7.00
N GLU A 395 4.71 4.36 -6.41
CA GLU A 395 3.87 5.40 -7.02
C GLU A 395 4.12 6.78 -6.39
N TYR A 396 3.58 7.82 -7.02
CA TYR A 396 3.61 9.18 -6.48
C TYR A 396 2.43 9.47 -5.54
N PHE A 397 2.72 10.19 -4.45
CA PHE A 397 1.77 10.58 -3.42
C PHE A 397 1.90 12.05 -3.07
N VAL A 398 0.78 12.74 -2.88
CA VAL A 398 0.75 14.08 -2.26
C VAL A 398 1.10 13.95 -0.78
N ILE A 399 2.02 14.77 -0.29
CA ILE A 399 2.33 14.92 1.13
C ILE A 399 1.55 16.14 1.64
N TYR A 400 0.47 15.91 2.38
CA TYR A 400 -0.41 16.97 2.86
C TYR A 400 -0.12 17.44 4.28
N GLY A 401 0.83 16.81 4.97
CA GLY A 401 1.20 17.21 6.32
C GLY A 401 2.38 16.42 6.87
N TYR A 402 2.81 16.79 8.07
CA TYR A 402 3.81 16.04 8.83
C TYR A 402 3.60 16.18 10.35
N ASP A 403 4.17 15.25 11.11
CA ASP A 403 4.34 15.34 12.56
C ASP A 403 5.80 15.02 12.95
N GLN A 404 6.09 14.63 14.20
CA GLN A 404 7.46 14.21 14.58
C GLN A 404 7.86 12.86 13.99
N THR A 405 6.89 12.06 13.53
CA THR A 405 7.08 10.71 13.01
C THR A 405 7.40 10.74 11.53
N GLY A 406 6.64 11.50 10.73
CA GLY A 406 6.88 11.59 9.29
C GLY A 406 5.74 12.23 8.51
N TYR A 407 5.47 11.72 7.30
CA TYR A 407 4.61 12.33 6.29
C TYR A 407 3.17 11.82 6.33
N TYR A 408 2.20 12.72 6.27
CA TYR A 408 0.82 12.36 5.94
C TYR A 408 0.63 12.47 4.42
N ILE A 409 0.15 11.39 3.81
CA ILE A 409 0.15 11.21 2.36
C ILE A 409 -1.24 10.89 1.82
N SER A 410 -1.54 11.27 0.59
CA SER A 410 -2.72 10.81 -0.16
C SER A 410 -2.30 10.44 -1.58
N GLY A 411 -2.81 9.34 -2.11
CA GLY A 411 -2.42 8.82 -3.42
C GLY A 411 -3.15 7.50 -3.73
N PRO A 412 -2.64 6.71 -4.69
CA PRO A 412 -3.20 5.40 -5.02
C PRO A 412 -3.38 4.54 -3.77
N GLU A 413 -4.52 3.85 -3.68
CA GLU A 413 -4.92 3.01 -2.53
C GLU A 413 -5.11 3.75 -1.19
N CYS A 414 -4.94 5.08 -1.14
CA CYS A 414 -5.16 5.91 0.04
C CYS A 414 -5.67 7.34 -0.29
N ASP A 415 -6.64 7.44 -1.20
CA ASP A 415 -7.21 8.73 -1.67
C ASP A 415 -7.66 9.66 -0.53
N GLY A 416 -8.25 9.10 0.54
CA GLY A 416 -8.70 9.85 1.72
C GLY A 416 -7.57 10.41 2.59
N GLY A 417 -6.35 9.89 2.39
CA GLY A 417 -5.17 10.17 3.20
C GLY A 417 -4.80 9.00 4.11
N LYS A 418 -3.50 8.88 4.38
CA LYS A 418 -2.86 7.92 5.28
C LYS A 418 -1.69 8.62 5.99
N GLY A 419 -1.23 8.07 7.11
CA GLY A 419 0.01 8.48 7.75
C GLY A 419 -0.09 8.61 9.28
N PRO A 420 1.01 9.02 9.94
CA PRO A 420 2.28 9.41 9.32
C PRO A 420 3.07 8.19 8.80
N VAL A 421 3.59 8.28 7.58
CA VAL A 421 4.65 7.41 7.05
C VAL A 421 5.97 7.89 7.64
N PRO A 422 6.73 7.06 8.39
CA PRO A 422 8.01 7.48 8.94
C PRO A 422 8.94 8.05 7.86
N TRP A 423 9.48 9.25 8.08
CA TRP A 423 10.28 9.92 7.03
C TRP A 423 11.56 9.15 6.69
N GLN A 424 12.07 8.36 7.63
CA GLN A 424 13.21 7.47 7.44
C GLN A 424 12.88 6.26 6.55
N ASN A 425 11.62 6.01 6.19
CA ASN A 425 11.27 4.93 5.27
C ASN A 425 11.47 5.32 3.80
N LEU A 426 11.54 6.62 3.49
CA LEU A 426 11.75 7.11 2.13
C LEU A 426 13.09 6.59 1.57
N GLY A 427 13.07 5.89 0.44
CA GLY A 427 14.26 5.29 -0.16
C GLY A 427 14.81 4.06 0.57
N ARG A 428 14.06 3.42 1.48
CA ARG A 428 14.46 2.14 2.10
C ARG A 428 14.13 0.89 1.27
N SER A 429 13.42 1.06 0.16
CA SER A 429 13.18 -0.05 -0.77
C SER A 429 14.50 -0.51 -1.39
N GLU A 430 14.46 -1.62 -2.11
CA GLU A 430 15.56 -2.08 -2.95
C GLU A 430 15.92 -1.10 -4.08
N ILE A 431 15.03 -0.14 -4.38
CA ILE A 431 15.25 0.89 -5.40
C ILE A 431 16.13 2.01 -4.85
N GLY A 432 15.96 2.38 -3.58
CA GLY A 432 16.83 3.36 -2.94
C GLY A 432 16.63 4.81 -3.40
N SER A 433 15.47 5.16 -3.97
CA SER A 433 15.20 6.54 -4.41
C SER A 433 14.62 7.39 -3.28
N VAL A 434 15.24 8.53 -3.01
CA VAL A 434 14.76 9.56 -2.10
C VAL A 434 14.25 10.73 -2.94
N LEU A 435 12.95 10.69 -3.27
CA LEU A 435 12.30 11.72 -4.06
C LEU A 435 11.16 12.40 -3.30
N VAL A 436 11.32 13.69 -3.02
CA VAL A 436 10.25 14.58 -2.58
C VAL A 436 10.33 15.90 -3.32
N SER A 437 9.20 16.53 -3.51
CA SER A 437 9.05 17.77 -4.26
C SER A 437 8.10 18.72 -3.56
N SER A 438 8.33 20.01 -3.75
CA SER A 438 7.38 21.07 -3.40
C SER A 438 6.97 21.82 -4.66
N VAL A 439 5.72 22.26 -4.72
CA VAL A 439 5.17 23.00 -5.86
C VAL A 439 4.92 24.45 -5.45
N ARG A 440 5.41 25.39 -6.26
CA ARG A 440 5.21 26.82 -6.06
C ARG A 440 4.49 27.46 -7.24
N PRO A 441 3.63 28.46 -7.00
CA PRO A 441 3.01 29.21 -8.09
C PRO A 441 4.07 30.04 -8.84
N THR A 442 3.88 30.20 -10.14
CA THR A 442 4.57 31.20 -10.97
C THR A 442 3.61 31.77 -12.02
N SER A 443 4.04 32.78 -12.77
CA SER A 443 3.24 33.29 -13.89
C SER A 443 3.28 32.30 -15.05
N PRO A 444 2.12 31.90 -15.62
CA PRO A 444 2.09 31.04 -16.79
C PRO A 444 2.62 31.75 -18.03
N ALA A 445 3.09 30.98 -19.00
CA ALA A 445 3.46 31.50 -20.31
C ALA A 445 2.21 31.74 -21.18
N ASP A 446 2.38 32.46 -22.28
CA ASP A 446 1.33 32.59 -23.28
C ASP A 446 1.03 31.24 -23.97
N ALA A 447 -0.16 31.12 -24.54
CA ALA A 447 -0.62 29.88 -25.18
C ALA A 447 0.25 29.46 -26.37
N THR A 448 0.79 30.41 -27.15
CA THR A 448 1.61 30.10 -28.33
C THR A 448 2.92 29.46 -27.91
N LYS A 449 3.63 30.06 -26.94
CA LYS A 449 4.83 29.49 -26.35
C LYS A 449 4.56 28.14 -25.70
N THR A 450 3.49 28.05 -24.91
CA THR A 450 3.13 26.82 -24.19
C THR A 450 2.91 25.65 -25.14
N VAL A 451 2.11 25.86 -26.19
CA VAL A 451 1.83 24.82 -27.19
C VAL A 451 3.08 24.47 -27.98
N ARG A 452 3.84 25.46 -28.46
CA ARG A 452 5.08 25.20 -29.20
C ARG A 452 6.05 24.35 -28.38
N ASP A 453 6.35 24.76 -27.15
CA ASP A 453 7.34 24.08 -26.32
C ASP A 453 6.87 22.65 -25.96
N ALA A 454 5.58 22.46 -25.71
CA ALA A 454 4.98 21.14 -25.46
C ALA A 454 5.06 20.22 -26.68
N LEU A 455 4.72 20.72 -27.87
CA LEU A 455 4.80 19.94 -29.12
C LEU A 455 6.26 19.65 -29.50
N THR A 456 7.19 20.58 -29.27
CA THR A 456 8.63 20.34 -29.47
C THR A 456 9.10 19.21 -28.59
N TYR A 457 8.70 19.21 -27.32
CA TYR A 457 9.01 18.11 -26.43
C TYR A 457 8.38 16.81 -26.93
N ALA A 458 7.10 16.80 -27.30
CA ALA A 458 6.44 15.63 -27.87
C ALA A 458 7.18 15.02 -29.08
N LEU A 459 7.76 15.84 -29.96
CA LEU A 459 8.59 15.35 -31.08
C LEU A 459 9.89 14.69 -30.62
N ASP A 460 10.57 15.32 -29.66
CA ASP A 460 11.83 14.78 -29.12
C ASP A 460 11.59 13.41 -28.46
N LEU A 461 10.48 13.30 -27.74
CA LEU A 461 10.01 12.06 -27.10
C LEU A 461 9.60 10.99 -28.11
N GLY A 462 8.75 11.35 -29.08
CA GLY A 462 8.22 10.42 -30.06
C GLY A 462 9.31 9.77 -30.92
N HIS A 463 10.34 10.54 -31.28
CA HIS A 463 11.47 10.07 -32.07
C HIS A 463 12.69 9.61 -31.25
N ASP A 464 12.60 9.62 -29.90
CA ASP A 464 13.70 9.26 -29.00
C ASP A 464 15.00 10.05 -29.33
N ARG A 465 14.86 11.34 -29.66
CA ARG A 465 15.99 12.21 -30.06
C ARG A 465 16.93 12.53 -28.90
N GLN A 466 16.39 12.48 -27.69
CA GLN A 466 17.16 12.48 -26.46
C GLN A 466 16.86 11.18 -25.71
N LYS A 467 17.90 10.40 -25.43
CA LYS A 467 17.79 9.27 -24.51
C LYS A 467 17.50 9.80 -23.10
N TRP A 468 16.25 9.69 -22.70
CA TRP A 468 15.70 9.94 -21.37
C TRP A 468 15.87 8.78 -20.38
N THR A 469 16.17 7.57 -20.87
CA THR A 469 16.37 6.35 -20.08
C THR A 469 17.26 5.37 -20.86
N ASP A 470 17.66 4.28 -20.22
CA ASP A 470 18.22 3.09 -20.87
C ASP A 470 17.16 2.24 -21.61
N ARG A 471 15.88 2.63 -21.53
CA ARG A 471 14.71 1.92 -22.06
C ARG A 471 14.28 2.48 -23.41
N THR A 472 13.38 1.76 -24.09
CA THR A 472 12.80 2.19 -25.36
C THR A 472 11.59 3.08 -25.12
N GLY A 473 11.66 4.32 -25.58
CA GLY A 473 10.54 5.27 -25.54
C GLY A 473 9.99 5.63 -26.92
N GLY A 474 8.91 6.41 -26.94
CA GLY A 474 8.31 6.92 -28.17
C GLY A 474 7.90 5.81 -29.16
N LEU A 475 8.13 6.02 -30.45
CA LEU A 475 7.79 5.04 -31.49
C LEU A 475 8.49 3.68 -31.30
N GLN A 476 9.71 3.66 -30.76
CA GLN A 476 10.42 2.41 -30.45
C GLN A 476 9.81 1.67 -29.25
N GLY A 477 9.17 2.40 -28.33
CA GLY A 477 8.42 1.83 -27.21
C GLY A 477 7.26 0.96 -27.68
N TYR A 478 6.54 1.37 -28.74
CA TYR A 478 5.50 0.53 -29.35
C TYR A 478 6.04 -0.79 -29.90
N ASP A 479 7.22 -0.76 -30.54
CA ASP A 479 7.87 -1.94 -31.08
C ASP A 479 8.29 -2.91 -29.96
N ALA A 480 8.84 -2.37 -28.87
CA ALA A 480 9.21 -3.15 -27.69
C ALA A 480 7.99 -3.78 -27.00
N TRP A 481 6.91 -3.02 -26.87
CA TRP A 481 5.65 -3.50 -26.30
C TRP A 481 5.05 -4.62 -27.14
N THR A 482 4.94 -4.40 -28.45
CA THR A 482 4.44 -5.38 -29.40
C THR A 482 5.20 -6.70 -29.28
N ARG A 483 6.54 -6.63 -29.33
CA ARG A 483 7.40 -7.81 -29.19
C ARG A 483 7.19 -8.54 -27.86
N ALA A 484 7.06 -7.81 -26.76
CA ALA A 484 6.90 -8.41 -25.44
C ALA A 484 5.60 -9.22 -25.32
N VAL A 485 4.51 -8.71 -25.92
CA VAL A 485 3.21 -9.39 -25.97
C VAL A 485 3.27 -10.59 -26.93
N GLU A 486 3.80 -10.41 -28.15
CA GLU A 486 3.91 -11.48 -29.15
C GLU A 486 4.74 -12.68 -28.69
N THR A 487 5.80 -12.42 -27.91
CA THR A 487 6.73 -13.47 -27.46
C THR A 487 6.35 -14.07 -26.10
N GLY A 488 5.27 -13.60 -25.47
CA GLY A 488 4.81 -14.12 -24.17
C GLY A 488 5.78 -13.86 -23.01
N ILE A 489 6.64 -12.85 -23.13
CA ILE A 489 7.58 -12.46 -22.07
C ILE A 489 7.03 -11.33 -21.18
N ALA A 490 5.85 -10.80 -21.52
CA ALA A 490 5.18 -9.75 -20.77
C ALA A 490 4.80 -10.22 -19.35
N ASP A 491 5.23 -9.44 -18.36
CA ASP A 491 4.82 -9.61 -16.95
C ASP A 491 3.31 -9.51 -16.79
N ARG A 492 2.75 -10.20 -15.77
CA ARG A 492 1.30 -10.22 -15.50
C ARG A 492 0.65 -8.85 -15.28
N PHE A 493 1.36 -7.91 -14.67
CA PHE A 493 0.83 -6.57 -14.37
C PHE A 493 1.18 -5.56 -15.44
N GLY A 494 2.27 -5.82 -16.15
CA GLY A 494 2.90 -4.95 -17.12
C GLY A 494 1.97 -4.36 -18.18
N PRO A 495 1.37 -5.19 -19.05
CA PRO A 495 0.50 -4.74 -20.12
C PRO A 495 -0.66 -3.89 -19.63
N GLY A 496 -1.32 -4.32 -18.55
CA GLY A 496 -2.50 -3.60 -18.06
C GLY A 496 -2.17 -2.26 -17.42
N TYR A 497 -1.11 -2.19 -16.61
CA TYR A 497 -0.70 -0.93 -16.00
C TYR A 497 -0.19 0.07 -17.05
N ASN A 498 0.71 -0.37 -17.95
CA ASN A 498 1.19 0.47 -19.04
C ASN A 498 0.02 0.95 -19.92
N ALA A 499 -0.92 0.05 -20.28
CA ALA A 499 -2.06 0.41 -21.11
C ALA A 499 -2.95 1.47 -20.46
N ALA A 500 -3.25 1.32 -19.16
CA ALA A 500 -4.08 2.28 -18.45
C ALA A 500 -3.45 3.68 -18.38
N VAL A 501 -2.16 3.78 -18.05
CA VAL A 501 -1.46 5.07 -17.94
C VAL A 501 -1.31 5.75 -19.31
N TRP A 502 -0.92 4.99 -20.33
CA TRP A 502 -0.66 5.56 -21.65
C TRP A 502 -1.94 5.85 -22.44
N ALA A 503 -3.01 5.06 -22.25
CA ALA A 503 -4.34 5.38 -22.79
C ALA A 503 -4.89 6.67 -22.15
N GLU A 504 -4.75 6.86 -20.84
CA GLU A 504 -5.12 8.11 -20.18
C GLU A 504 -4.34 9.31 -20.77
N SER A 505 -3.04 9.14 -20.95
CA SER A 505 -2.16 10.19 -21.50
C SER A 505 -2.59 10.58 -22.93
N ARG A 506 -2.83 9.61 -23.83
CA ARG A 506 -3.27 9.89 -25.21
C ARG A 506 -4.68 10.48 -25.27
N ARG A 507 -5.58 10.10 -24.37
CA ARG A 507 -6.90 10.75 -24.26
C ARG A 507 -6.75 12.24 -23.94
N PHE A 508 -5.82 12.59 -23.05
CA PHE A 508 -5.52 13.99 -22.75
C PHE A 508 -4.73 14.69 -23.86
N ALA A 509 -3.94 14.00 -24.68
CA ALA A 509 -3.33 14.59 -25.88
C ALA A 509 -4.40 15.10 -26.85
N VAL A 510 -5.45 14.31 -27.10
CA VAL A 510 -6.60 14.72 -27.92
C VAL A 510 -7.30 15.93 -27.31
N ALA A 511 -7.56 15.91 -26.00
CA ALA A 511 -8.23 17.03 -25.33
C ALA A 511 -7.37 18.31 -25.36
N PHE A 512 -6.06 18.18 -25.16
CA PHE A 512 -5.09 19.27 -25.23
C PHE A 512 -5.05 19.90 -26.62
N LEU A 513 -4.93 19.09 -27.68
CA LEU A 513 -4.88 19.60 -29.06
C LEU A 513 -6.16 20.37 -29.41
N LYS A 514 -7.31 19.93 -28.90
CA LYS A 514 -8.58 20.65 -29.06
C LYS A 514 -8.57 21.98 -28.32
N GLU A 515 -8.16 21.98 -27.05
CA GLU A 515 -8.07 23.20 -26.25
C GLU A 515 -7.01 24.18 -26.80
N ALA A 516 -5.90 23.67 -27.34
CA ALA A 516 -4.88 24.46 -28.02
C ALA A 516 -5.42 25.10 -29.30
N GLN A 517 -6.22 24.38 -30.09
CA GLN A 517 -6.89 24.91 -31.27
C GLN A 517 -7.81 26.09 -30.90
N GLU A 518 -8.56 25.98 -29.80
CA GLU A 518 -9.47 27.03 -29.32
C GLU A 518 -8.74 28.28 -28.80
N ARG A 519 -7.50 28.13 -28.35
CA ARG A 519 -6.67 29.23 -27.79
C ARG A 519 -5.75 29.89 -28.80
N LEU A 520 -5.56 29.29 -29.98
CA LEU A 520 -4.62 29.75 -30.99
C LEU A 520 -5.34 30.24 -32.25
N ASP A 521 -4.57 30.76 -33.20
CA ASP A 521 -5.09 31.34 -34.44
C ASP A 521 -5.81 30.29 -35.31
N ASP A 522 -7.05 30.61 -35.73
CA ASP A 522 -7.91 29.76 -36.56
C ASP A 522 -7.22 29.25 -37.85
N ARG A 523 -6.21 29.95 -38.36
CA ARG A 523 -5.42 29.52 -39.53
C ARG A 523 -4.68 28.19 -39.31
N LEU A 524 -4.39 27.84 -38.06
CA LEU A 524 -3.81 26.53 -37.69
C LEU A 524 -4.89 25.43 -37.59
N GLY A 525 -6.17 25.79 -37.69
CA GLY A 525 -7.32 24.89 -37.54
C GLY A 525 -7.25 23.61 -38.38
N PRO A 526 -6.85 23.65 -39.67
CA PRO A 526 -6.67 22.44 -40.46
C PRO A 526 -5.60 21.49 -39.91
N LEU A 527 -4.46 22.03 -39.45
CA LEU A 527 -3.37 21.23 -38.88
C LEU A 527 -3.77 20.62 -37.52
N PHE A 528 -4.43 21.39 -36.66
CA PHE A 528 -4.99 20.86 -35.40
C PHE A 528 -6.04 19.78 -35.66
N THR A 529 -6.90 19.96 -36.66
CA THR A 529 -7.92 18.96 -37.03
C THR A 529 -7.26 17.66 -37.51
N SER A 530 -6.18 17.76 -38.29
CA SER A 530 -5.40 16.61 -38.74
C SER A 530 -4.72 15.88 -37.55
N ALA A 531 -4.00 16.62 -36.70
CA ALA A 531 -3.34 16.05 -35.51
C ALA A 531 -4.36 15.39 -34.57
N LEU A 532 -5.52 16.03 -34.33
CA LEU A 532 -6.63 15.47 -33.57
C LEU A 532 -7.14 14.15 -34.16
N GLY A 533 -7.21 14.05 -35.49
CA GLY A 533 -7.60 12.82 -36.17
C GLY A 533 -6.66 11.66 -35.84
N TYR A 534 -5.35 11.88 -35.97
CA TYR A 534 -4.35 10.86 -35.68
C TYR A 534 -4.32 10.48 -34.20
N TYR A 535 -4.24 11.44 -33.28
CA TYR A 535 -4.18 11.13 -31.85
C TYR A 535 -5.47 10.48 -31.31
N LYS A 536 -6.64 10.70 -31.95
CA LYS A 536 -7.85 9.92 -31.64
C LYS A 536 -7.70 8.43 -31.99
N ILE A 537 -7.03 8.12 -33.10
CA ILE A 537 -6.73 6.74 -33.48
C ILE A 537 -5.78 6.12 -32.46
N VAL A 538 -4.72 6.84 -32.06
CA VAL A 538 -3.78 6.37 -31.02
C VAL A 538 -4.51 6.10 -29.70
N ALA A 539 -5.29 7.08 -29.21
CA ALA A 539 -6.03 6.96 -27.95
C ALA A 539 -7.00 5.78 -27.97
N THR A 540 -7.73 5.59 -29.08
CA THR A 540 -8.68 4.48 -29.25
C THR A 540 -7.96 3.13 -29.19
N ASN A 541 -6.85 2.98 -29.90
CA ASN A 541 -6.13 1.70 -29.93
C ASN A 541 -5.45 1.39 -28.59
N LEU A 542 -4.86 2.38 -27.91
CA LEU A 542 -4.34 2.18 -26.55
C LEU A 542 -5.45 1.82 -25.55
N ASN A 543 -6.65 2.39 -25.69
CA ASN A 543 -7.80 2.00 -24.88
C ASN A 543 -8.19 0.55 -25.15
N THR A 544 -8.20 0.10 -26.41
CA THR A 544 -8.43 -1.30 -26.75
C THR A 544 -7.44 -2.23 -26.03
N VAL A 545 -6.14 -1.89 -26.00
CA VAL A 545 -5.13 -2.65 -25.25
C VAL A 545 -5.44 -2.65 -23.75
N SER A 546 -5.86 -1.51 -23.19
CA SER A 546 -6.24 -1.39 -21.77
C SER A 546 -7.47 -2.22 -21.42
N ASP A 547 -8.47 -2.27 -22.30
CA ASP A 547 -9.67 -3.10 -22.13
C ASP A 547 -9.34 -4.59 -22.26
N THR A 548 -8.35 -4.92 -23.08
CA THR A 548 -7.87 -6.29 -23.29
C THR A 548 -7.10 -6.81 -22.07
N TYR A 549 -6.33 -5.93 -21.42
CA TYR A 549 -5.55 -6.24 -20.23
C TYR A 549 -5.94 -5.35 -19.05
N PRO A 550 -7.07 -5.60 -18.37
CA PRO A 550 -7.41 -4.85 -17.18
C PRO A 550 -6.36 -5.05 -16.07
N PHE A 551 -5.90 -3.96 -15.46
CA PHE A 551 -4.92 -4.02 -14.37
C PHE A 551 -5.47 -4.83 -13.18
N LYS A 552 -4.63 -5.72 -12.61
CA LYS A 552 -4.93 -6.68 -11.53
C LYS A 552 -5.93 -7.82 -11.86
N ALA A 553 -6.31 -8.01 -13.12
CA ALA A 553 -7.18 -9.12 -13.54
C ALA A 553 -6.43 -10.35 -14.11
N CYS A 554 -5.10 -10.34 -14.14
CA CYS A 554 -4.30 -11.44 -14.67
C CYS A 554 -3.82 -12.36 -13.53
N ASP A 555 -4.34 -13.59 -13.52
CA ASP A 555 -3.99 -14.62 -12.53
C ASP A 555 -2.71 -15.42 -12.92
N ASN A 556 -2.28 -15.33 -14.18
CA ASN A 556 -1.07 -15.99 -14.68
C ASN A 556 0.17 -15.16 -14.34
N GLU A 557 1.34 -15.80 -14.20
CA GLU A 557 2.62 -15.08 -14.01
C GLU A 557 3.05 -14.28 -15.24
N ARG A 558 2.61 -14.69 -16.44
CA ARG A 558 2.86 -14.01 -17.71
C ARG A 558 1.61 -13.99 -18.57
N VAL A 559 1.55 -13.00 -19.46
CA VAL A 559 0.46 -12.91 -20.42
C VAL A 559 0.56 -14.04 -21.46
N PRO A 560 -0.52 -14.83 -21.65
CA PRO A 560 -0.53 -15.89 -22.64
C PRO A 560 -0.51 -15.33 -24.07
N VAL A 561 0.13 -16.06 -24.98
CA VAL A 561 0.13 -15.74 -26.41
C VAL A 561 -1.12 -16.36 -27.05
N ASP A 562 -2.22 -15.62 -26.99
CA ASP A 562 -3.54 -16.06 -27.45
C ASP A 562 -4.16 -15.09 -28.49
N GLU A 563 -5.48 -15.16 -28.70
CA GLU A 563 -6.20 -14.22 -29.58
C GLU A 563 -6.19 -12.79 -29.02
N ALA A 564 -6.24 -12.62 -27.70
CA ALA A 564 -6.20 -11.31 -27.05
C ALA A 564 -4.84 -10.63 -27.27
N ALA A 565 -3.76 -11.40 -27.14
CA ALA A 565 -2.40 -10.95 -27.46
C ALA A 565 -2.27 -10.49 -28.93
N ARG A 566 -2.85 -11.23 -29.88
CA ARG A 566 -2.85 -10.84 -31.30
C ARG A 566 -3.63 -9.55 -31.53
N ALA A 567 -4.82 -9.42 -30.96
CA ALA A 567 -5.63 -8.20 -31.07
C ALA A 567 -4.93 -6.98 -30.45
N ALA A 568 -4.28 -7.15 -29.29
CA ALA A 568 -3.51 -6.09 -28.64
C ALA A 568 -2.30 -5.67 -29.49
N THR A 569 -1.57 -6.61 -30.08
CA THR A 569 -0.49 -6.33 -31.03
C THR A 569 -0.97 -5.53 -32.23
N GLU A 570 -2.07 -5.91 -32.87
CA GLU A 570 -2.63 -5.15 -33.99
C GLU A 570 -3.04 -3.74 -33.60
N ALA A 571 -3.56 -3.56 -32.38
CA ALA A 571 -3.91 -2.24 -31.85
C ALA A 571 -2.65 -1.40 -31.61
N LEU A 572 -1.60 -1.96 -31.02
CA LEU A 572 -0.31 -1.27 -30.81
C LEU A 572 0.33 -0.83 -32.12
N MET A 573 0.32 -1.68 -33.15
CA MET A 573 0.82 -1.32 -34.49
C MET A 573 0.04 -0.16 -35.10
N ARG A 574 -1.31 -0.22 -35.03
CA ARG A 574 -2.17 0.89 -35.51
C ARG A 574 -1.94 2.19 -34.74
N ALA A 575 -1.71 2.10 -33.43
CA ALA A 575 -1.38 3.26 -32.60
C ALA A 575 -0.03 3.87 -33.02
N ARG A 576 0.99 3.04 -33.23
CA ARG A 576 2.32 3.48 -33.68
C ARG A 576 2.30 4.18 -35.03
N ASP A 577 1.61 3.61 -36.02
CA ASP A 577 1.52 4.19 -37.36
C ASP A 577 0.76 5.53 -37.33
N ALA A 578 -0.33 5.61 -36.56
CA ALA A 578 -1.06 6.85 -36.36
C ALA A 578 -0.24 7.90 -35.59
N GLU A 579 0.52 7.49 -34.57
CA GLU A 579 1.39 8.42 -33.83
C GLU A 579 2.52 8.94 -34.71
N THR A 580 3.08 8.11 -35.59
CA THR A 580 4.07 8.53 -36.59
C THR A 580 3.52 9.65 -37.48
N ALA A 581 2.34 9.44 -38.07
CA ALA A 581 1.69 10.46 -38.89
C ALA A 581 1.28 11.71 -38.07
N GLY A 582 0.91 11.52 -36.80
CA GLY A 582 0.62 12.61 -35.87
C GLY A 582 1.85 13.49 -35.63
N LEU A 583 3.01 12.89 -35.38
CA LEU A 583 4.28 13.60 -35.17
C LEU A 583 4.70 14.42 -36.40
N ASP A 584 4.46 13.92 -37.61
CA ASP A 584 4.69 14.70 -38.84
C ASP A 584 3.86 16.00 -38.85
N VAL A 585 2.56 15.91 -38.50
CA VAL A 585 1.68 17.09 -38.40
C VAL A 585 2.09 18.01 -37.25
N LEU A 586 2.55 17.47 -36.11
CA LEU A 586 3.05 18.28 -35.01
C LEU A 586 4.29 19.08 -35.41
N THR A 587 5.15 18.51 -36.28
CA THR A 587 6.31 19.22 -36.84
C THR A 587 5.87 20.44 -37.65
N GLU A 588 4.89 20.29 -38.54
CA GLU A 588 4.34 21.42 -39.30
C GLU A 588 3.72 22.49 -38.39
N LEU A 589 2.99 22.09 -37.34
CA LEU A 589 2.43 23.02 -36.35
C LEU A 589 3.54 23.85 -35.67
N ILE A 590 4.63 23.22 -35.26
CA ILE A 590 5.76 23.90 -34.61
C ILE A 590 6.42 24.90 -35.54
N ASP A 591 6.63 24.54 -36.81
CA ASP A 591 7.22 25.45 -37.80
C ASP A 591 6.37 26.72 -37.96
N HIS A 592 5.04 26.57 -38.04
CA HIS A 592 4.13 27.71 -38.10
C HIS A 592 4.11 28.55 -36.81
N LEU A 593 4.23 27.93 -35.63
CA LEU A 593 4.30 28.62 -34.34
C LEU A 593 5.64 29.33 -34.13
N THR A 594 6.70 28.88 -34.80
CA THR A 594 8.05 29.45 -34.69
C THR A 594 8.29 30.59 -35.69
N CYS A 595 7.81 30.46 -36.94
CA CYS A 595 7.99 31.49 -37.96
C CYS A 595 7.35 32.85 -37.59
N ARG A 596 6.27 32.86 -36.80
CA ARG A 596 5.63 34.11 -36.34
C ARG A 596 6.40 34.87 -35.26
N TRP A 597 7.43 34.28 -34.66
CA TRP A 597 8.28 34.95 -33.67
C TRP A 597 9.30 35.89 -34.30
N ASN A 598 9.56 35.78 -35.61
CA ASN A 598 10.52 36.62 -36.33
C ASN A 598 9.89 37.83 -37.06
N ASP A 599 8.57 37.98 -37.02
CA ASP A 599 7.81 39.04 -37.70
C ASP A 599 7.18 40.08 -36.73
N VAL A 600 7.57 40.10 -35.45
CA VAL A 600 7.13 41.08 -34.43
C VAL A 600 8.31 41.86 -33.86
#